data_AF-A0A970JIM6-F1
#
_entry.id   AF-A0A970JIM6-F1
#
_cell.length_a   1.000
_cell.length_b   1.000
_cell.length_c   1.000
_cell.angle_alpha   90.00
_cell.angle_beta   90.00
_cell.angle_gamma   90.00
#
_symmetry.space_group_name_H-M   'P 1'
#
loop_
_entity.id
_entity.type
_entity.pdbx_description
1 polymer ?
#
loop_
_entity_poly.entity_id
_entity_poly.type
_entity_poly.pdbx_seq_one_letter_code
_entity_poly.pdbx_strand_id
1 'polypeptide(L)' 'GIPVVAGPVEATATGNIAVQLIAAGELKDIAEAREVISRSFETKTYEPDKSTSGAWDDAYARFLDIIKRR' A
#
# COMPACT_ATOMS: atom_id res chain seq x y z
N GLY A 1 11.82 -9.25 -1.16
CA GLY A 1 10.66 -8.36 -1.33
C GLY A 1 9.54 -8.76 -0.38
N ILE A 2 8.49 -7.95 -0.27
CA ILE A 2 7.24 -8.24 0.44
C ILE A 2 6.05 -8.09 -0.52
N PRO A 3 4.91 -8.76 -0.28
CA PRO A 3 3.72 -8.58 -1.11
C PRO A 3 3.26 -7.12 -1.13
N VAL A 4 2.83 -6.64 -2.30
CA VAL A 4 2.28 -5.29 -2.47
C VAL A 4 0.81 -5.40 -2.84
N VAL A 5 -0.04 -4.78 -2.02
CA VAL A 5 -1.47 -4.62 -2.34
C VAL A 5 -1.64 -3.25 -2.99
N ALA A 6 -2.05 -3.24 -4.25
CA ALA A 6 -2.26 -2.04 -5.04
C ALA A 6 -3.75 -1.70 -5.14
N GLY A 7 -4.06 -0.41 -4.98
CA GLY A 7 -5.41 0.14 -5.06
C GLY A 7 -6.10 0.33 -3.70
N PRO A 8 -7.35 0.83 -3.70
CA PRO A 8 -8.07 1.35 -4.87
C PRO A 8 -7.43 2.62 -5.45
N VAL A 9 -7.72 2.94 -6.71
CA VAL A 9 -7.16 4.13 -7.37
C VAL A 9 -7.53 5.43 -6.62
N GLU A 10 -8.63 5.40 -5.87
CA GLU A 10 -9.17 6.52 -5.09
C GLU A 10 -8.89 6.42 -3.58
N ALA A 11 -7.87 5.66 -3.15
CA ALA A 11 -7.60 5.39 -1.72
C ALA A 11 -7.59 6.65 -0.81
N THR A 12 -7.07 7.78 -1.31
CA THR A 12 -7.09 9.06 -0.59
C THR A 12 -8.50 9.58 -0.35
N ALA A 13 -9.36 9.57 -1.38
CA ALA A 13 -10.74 10.03 -1.27
C ALA A 13 -11.56 9.09 -0.39
N THR A 14 -11.39 7.78 -0.56
CA THR A 14 -12.04 6.76 0.28
C THR A 14 -11.69 6.94 1.75
N GLY A 15 -10.41 7.19 2.07
CA GLY A 15 -9.97 7.45 3.44
C GLY A 15 -10.60 8.70 4.04
N ASN A 16 -10.78 9.76 3.25
CA ASN A 16 -11.45 10.99 3.69
C ASN A 16 -12.93 10.74 4.02
N ILE A 17 -13.65 10.05 3.13
CA ILE A 17 -15.06 9.69 3.35
C ILE A 17 -15.19 8.80 4.59
N ALA A 18 -14.30 7.82 4.77
CA ALA A 18 -14.33 6.92 5.91
C ALA A 18 -14.23 7.66 7.26
N VAL A 19 -13.30 8.62 7.40
CA VAL A 19 -13.21 9.38 8.66
C VAL A 19 -14.39 10.33 8.86
N GLN A 20 -15.02 10.82 7.79
CA GLN A 20 -16.28 11.59 7.87
C GLN A 20 -17.45 10.72 8.34
N LEU A 21 -17.56 9.48 7.85
CA LEU A 21 -18.56 8.52 8.30
C LEU A 21 -18.38 8.15 9.78
N ILE A 22 -17.13 7.99 10.24
CA ILE A 22 -16.84 7.81 11.67
C ILE A 22 -17.30 9.03 12.48
N ALA A 23 -16.98 10.25 12.03
CA ALA A 23 -17.38 11.47 12.71
C ALA A 23 -18.92 11.67 12.72
N ALA A 24 -19.61 11.17 11.71
CA ALA A 24 -21.07 11.17 11.63
C ALA A 24 -21.73 10.07 12.49
N GLY A 25 -20.96 9.13 13.05
CA GLY A 25 -21.46 7.99 13.82
C GLY A 25 -21.99 6.84 12.95
N GLU A 26 -21.79 6.89 11.64
CA GLU A 26 -22.19 5.83 10.69
C GLU A 26 -21.22 4.65 10.69
N LEU A 27 -19.97 4.88 11.13
CA LEU A 27 -18.98 3.85 11.40
C LEU A 27 -18.46 4.03 12.82
N LYS A 28 -18.28 2.93 13.54
CA LYS A 28 -17.81 2.88 14.91
C LYS A 28 -16.37 3.36 15.06
N ASP A 29 -15.48 2.87 14.19
CA ASP A 29 -14.04 3.11 14.30
C ASP A 29 -13.27 2.83 12.98
N ILE A 30 -11.96 3.05 13.01
CA ILE A 30 -11.07 2.81 11.85
C ILE A 30 -11.04 1.33 11.44
N ALA A 31 -11.24 0.40 12.37
CA ALA A 31 -11.21 -1.03 12.06
C ALA A 31 -12.43 -1.40 11.20
N GLU A 32 -13.62 -0.96 11.61
CA GLU A 32 -14.85 -1.13 10.81
C GLU A 32 -14.72 -0.43 9.45
N ALA A 33 -14.18 0.80 9.42
CA ALA A 33 -13.94 1.49 8.16
C ALA A 33 -13.04 0.71 7.20
N ARG A 34 -11.97 0.06 7.69
CA ARG A 34 -11.09 -0.78 6.86
C ARG A 34 -11.79 -2.01 6.32
N GLU A 35 -12.65 -2.65 7.11
CA GLU A 35 -13.48 -3.77 6.65
C GLU A 35 -14.47 -3.35 5.56
N VAL A 36 -15.13 -2.21 5.73
CA VAL A 36 -16.04 -1.68 4.70
C VAL A 36 -15.28 -1.38 3.41
N ILE A 37 -14.12 -0.72 3.51
CA ILE A 37 -13.29 -0.39 2.35
C ILE A 37 -12.80 -1.67 1.65
N SER A 38 -12.29 -2.66 2.38
CA SER A 38 -11.76 -3.90 1.80
C SER A 38 -12.84 -4.71 1.06
N ARG A 39 -14.10 -4.61 1.49
CA ARG A 39 -15.25 -5.23 0.82
C ARG A 39 -15.81 -4.41 -0.34
N SER A 40 -15.49 -3.12 -0.42
CA SER A 40 -16.08 -2.18 -1.39
C SER A 40 -15.27 -2.04 -2.67
N PHE A 41 -13.96 -2.33 -2.62
CA PHE A 41 -13.07 -2.13 -3.76
C PHE A 41 -12.23 -3.36 -4.04
N GLU A 42 -12.06 -3.67 -5.34
CA GLU A 42 -11.08 -4.65 -5.76
C GLU A 42 -9.67 -4.08 -5.58
N THR A 43 -8.77 -4.92 -5.06
CA THR A 43 -7.34 -4.62 -4.94
C THR A 43 -6.55 -5.72 -5.62
N LYS A 44 -5.37 -5.36 -6.13
CA LYS A 44 -4.48 -6.32 -6.79
C LYS A 44 -3.24 -6.56 -5.94
N THR A 45 -3.02 -7.82 -5.58
CA THR A 45 -1.81 -8.24 -4.87
C THR A 45 -0.74 -8.67 -5.85
N TYR A 46 0.46 -8.12 -5.67
CA TYR A 46 1.67 -8.47 -6.40
C TYR A 46 2.64 -9.17 -5.46
N GLU A 47 2.95 -10.43 -5.76
CA GLU A 47 3.91 -11.22 -5.00
C GLU A 47 5.35 -10.93 -5.46
N PRO A 48 6.34 -10.97 -4.55
CA PRO A 48 7.74 -10.85 -4.93
C PRO A 48 8.18 -11.99 -5.85
N ASP A 49 8.73 -11.65 -7.01
CA ASP A 49 9.39 -12.63 -7.86
C ASP A 49 10.77 -12.96 -7.29
N LYS A 50 10.87 -14.11 -6.62
CA LYS A 50 12.11 -14.60 -6.02
C LYS A 50 13.24 -14.77 -7.02
N SER A 51 12.93 -15.05 -8.30
CA SER A 51 13.94 -15.22 -9.34
C SER A 51 14.71 -13.94 -9.65
N THR A 52 14.12 -12.78 -9.35
CA THR A 52 14.74 -11.47 -9.60
C THR A 52 15.52 -10.91 -8.40
N SER A 53 15.58 -11.63 -7.27
CA SER A 53 16.13 -11.08 -6.01
C SER A 53 17.58 -10.61 -6.15
N GLY A 54 18.45 -11.40 -6.80
CA GLY A 54 19.86 -11.02 -6.97
C GLY A 54 20.05 -9.74 -7.80
N ALA A 55 19.20 -9.52 -8.82
CA ALA A 55 19.25 -8.29 -9.62
C ALA A 55 18.89 -7.05 -8.80
N TRP A 56 18.01 -7.19 -7.80
CA TRP A 56 17.67 -6.12 -6.85
C TRP A 56 18.80 -5.84 -5.86
N ASP A 57 19.51 -6.87 -5.39
CA ASP A 57 20.68 -6.70 -4.52
C ASP A 57 21.79 -5.92 -5.25
N ASP A 58 22.07 -6.30 -6.50
CA ASP A 58 23.04 -5.58 -7.35
C ASP A 58 22.60 -4.13 -7.60
N ALA A 59 21.32 -3.90 -7.87
CA ALA A 59 20.77 -2.56 -8.06
C ALA A 59 20.89 -1.70 -6.81
N TYR A 60 20.65 -2.28 -5.64
CA TYR A 60 20.79 -1.60 -4.36
C TYR A 60 22.26 -1.26 -4.06
N ALA A 61 23.19 -2.16 -4.32
CA ALA A 61 24.63 -1.89 -4.19
C ALA A 61 25.07 -0.70 -5.06
N ARG A 62 24.60 -0.63 -6.31
CA ARG A 62 24.84 0.53 -7.20
C ARG A 62 24.24 1.82 -6.64
N PHE A 63 23.02 1.78 -6.11
CA PHE A 63 22.40 2.94 -5.48
C PHE A 63 23.21 3.45 -4.28
N LEU A 64 23.73 2.54 -3.44
CA LEU A 64 24.58 2.89 -2.30
C LEU A 64 25.89 3.58 -2.71
N ASP A 65 26.47 3.20 -3.84
CA ASP A 65 27.67 3.87 -4.38
C ASP A 65 27.33 5.29 -4.86
N ILE A 66 26.20 5.48 -5.55
CA ILE A 66 25.75 6.81 -6.01
C ILE A 66 25.56 7.77 -4.84
N ILE A 67 24.92 7.34 -3.75
CA ILE A 67 24.66 8.22 -2.60
C ILE A 67 25.94 8.54 -1.79
N LYS A 68 26.97 7.69 -1.83
CA LYS A 68 28.26 7.94 -1.15
C LYS A 68 29.16 8.91 -1.90
N ARG A 69 28.94 9.07 -3.21
CA ARG A 69 29.68 9.99 -4.07
C ARG A 69 29.09 11.41 -4.10
N ARG A 70 27.95 11.62 -3.43
CA ARG A 70 27.41 12.94 -3.11
C ARG A 70 27.99 13.43 -1.78
#